data_AF-A0A933HQW6-F1
#
_entry.id   AF-A0A933HQW6-F1
#
_cell.length_a   1.000
_cell.length_b   1.000
_cell.length_c   1.000
_cell.angle_alpha   90.00
_cell.angle_beta   90.00
_cell.angle_gamma   90.00
#
_symmetry.space_group_name_H-M   'P 1'
#
loop_
_entity.id
_entity.type
_entity.pdbx_description
1 polymer ?
#
loop_
_entity_poly.entity_id
_entity_poly.type
_entity_poly.pdbx_seq_one_letter_code
_entity_poly.pdbx_strand_id
1 'polypeptide(L)'
;MNSSHFRLPSTRWIIAVLFAAAVSFAVLYHLFVPGAKNEFWDNLVATVIGLIIGISIPVFLERTARKSDESIQRLKTLRLVQNEIIHNHAAVDFILAADGVTSQEMLQHRFTSEVWDALSDGGELRWINDNHLLRCISNAYSRTKPLAHLQDRYIDSRIVNDVPRFDAYLRALRESIRDSNPFIDAALDAVNEAVGEK
;
A
#
# COMPACT_ATOMS: atom_id res chain seq x y z
N MET A 1 22.36 14.39 -22.46
CA MET A 1 21.16 14.88 -23.16
C MET A 1 20.08 15.10 -22.12
N ASN A 2 19.78 16.36 -21.79
CA ASN A 2 18.74 16.72 -20.81
C ASN A 2 17.37 16.67 -21.50
N SER A 3 16.60 15.62 -21.26
CA SER A 3 15.18 15.59 -21.61
C SER A 3 14.42 16.50 -20.64
N SER A 4 14.21 17.75 -21.06
CA SER A 4 13.29 18.68 -20.39
C SER A 4 11.88 18.09 -20.44
N HIS A 5 11.48 17.40 -19.37
CA HIS A 5 10.11 16.95 -19.18
C HIS A 5 9.19 18.17 -19.21
N PHE A 6 8.44 18.30 -20.30
CA PHE A 6 7.38 19.29 -20.45
C PHE A 6 6.29 18.94 -19.43
N ARG A 7 6.36 19.56 -18.24
CA ARG A 7 5.32 19.41 -17.23
C ARG A 7 4.08 20.12 -17.76
N LEU A 8 3.07 19.33 -18.10
CA LEU A 8 1.75 19.87 -18.43
C LEU A 8 1.33 20.86 -17.32
N PRO A 9 0.88 22.07 -17.68
CA PRO A 9 0.44 23.05 -16.70
C PRO A 9 -0.64 22.41 -15.83
N SER A 10 -0.55 22.61 -14.51
CA SER A 10 -1.53 22.03 -13.60
C SER A 10 -2.94 22.45 -14.00
N THR A 11 -3.93 21.59 -13.78
CA THR A 11 -5.34 21.84 -14.15
C THR A 11 -5.86 23.21 -13.69
N ARG A 12 -5.31 23.76 -12.62
CA ARG A 12 -5.59 25.13 -12.13
C ARG A 12 -5.23 26.23 -13.14
N TRP A 13 -4.12 26.09 -13.87
CA TRP A 13 -3.71 27.05 -14.89
C TRP A 13 -4.61 27.02 -16.12
N ILE A 14 -5.03 25.84 -16.57
CA ILE A 14 -5.95 25.70 -17.71
C ILE A 14 -7.29 26.36 -17.36
N ILE A 15 -7.80 26.15 -16.15
CA ILE A 15 -9.02 26.79 -15.66
C ILE A 15 -8.86 28.32 -15.59
N ALA A 16 -7.74 28.81 -15.08
CA ALA A 16 -7.49 30.25 -14.99
C ALA A 16 -7.41 30.91 -16.38
N VAL A 17 -6.79 30.25 -17.37
CA VAL A 17 -6.69 30.75 -18.75
C VAL A 17 -8.06 30.75 -19.44
N LEU A 18 -8.85 29.69 -19.31
CA LEU A 18 -10.20 29.62 -19.89
C LEU A 18 -11.14 30.65 -19.26
N PHE A 19 -11.04 30.84 -17.94
CA PHE A 19 -11.82 31.86 -17.23
C PHE A 19 -11.42 33.27 -17.68
N ALA A 20 -10.11 33.56 -17.77
CA ALA A 20 -9.62 34.85 -18.25
C ALA A 20 -10.08 35.12 -19.70
N ALA A 21 -10.01 34.11 -20.58
CA ALA A 21 -10.49 34.24 -21.96
C ALA A 21 -12.01 34.51 -22.04
N ALA A 22 -12.81 33.81 -21.23
CA ALA A 22 -14.25 34.03 -21.15
C ALA A 22 -14.60 35.43 -20.64
N VAL A 23 -13.91 35.92 -19.60
CA VAL A 23 -14.08 37.27 -19.07
C VAL A 23 -13.63 38.33 -20.10
N SER A 24 -12.51 38.13 -20.78
CA SER A 24 -12.05 39.04 -21.84
C SER A 24 -13.04 39.12 -23.00
N PHE A 25 -13.58 37.98 -23.44
CA PHE A 25 -14.61 37.93 -24.48
C PHE A 25 -15.90 38.64 -24.04
N ALA A 26 -16.32 38.44 -22.79
CA ALA A 26 -17.47 39.09 -22.20
C ALA A 26 -17.32 40.63 -22.17
N VAL A 27 -16.16 41.12 -21.74
CA VAL A 27 -15.86 42.56 -21.73
C VAL A 27 -15.86 43.13 -23.14
N LEU A 28 -15.25 42.45 -24.12
CA LEU A 28 -15.29 42.85 -25.52
C LEU A 28 -16.72 42.91 -26.05
N TYR A 29 -17.53 41.87 -25.83
CA TYR A 29 -18.91 41.85 -26.31
C TYR A 29 -19.74 43.00 -25.74
N HIS A 30 -19.58 43.32 -24.45
CA HIS A 30 -20.32 44.41 -23.81
C HIS A 30 -19.93 45.80 -24.33
N LEU A 31 -18.65 46.00 -24.68
CA LEU A 31 -18.15 47.26 -25.23
C LEU A 31 -18.58 47.49 -26.69
N PHE A 32 -18.72 46.43 -27.48
CA PHE A 32 -18.92 46.55 -28.92
C PHE A 32 -20.38 46.34 -29.39
N VAL A 33 -21.32 45.91 -28.53
CA VAL A 33 -22.72 45.68 -28.91
C VAL A 33 -23.69 46.57 -28.09
N PRO A 34 -24.07 47.75 -28.60
CA PRO A 34 -25.04 48.63 -27.93
C PRO A 34 -26.44 47.99 -27.91
N GLY A 35 -27.04 47.83 -26.73
CA GLY A 35 -28.43 47.38 -26.55
C GLY A 35 -28.62 45.94 -26.06
N ALA A 36 -27.58 45.10 -26.07
CA ALA A 36 -27.68 43.69 -25.69
C ALA A 36 -27.63 43.41 -24.17
N LYS A 37 -28.09 44.34 -23.32
CA LYS A 37 -27.84 44.28 -21.87
C LYS A 37 -28.47 43.07 -21.19
N ASN A 38 -29.71 42.72 -21.50
CA ASN A 38 -30.43 41.68 -20.75
C ASN A 38 -30.06 40.27 -21.21
N GLU A 39 -30.05 40.01 -22.52
CA GLU A 39 -29.71 38.69 -23.08
C GLU A 39 -28.24 38.30 -22.87
N PHE A 40 -27.35 39.28 -22.79
CA PHE A 40 -25.93 39.02 -22.53
C PHE A 40 -25.67 38.53 -21.10
N TRP A 41 -26.29 39.16 -20.10
CA TRP A 41 -26.12 38.75 -18.70
C TRP A 41 -26.67 37.34 -18.46
N ASP A 42 -27.82 37.01 -19.05
CA ASP A 42 -28.41 35.68 -18.94
C ASP A 42 -27.49 34.61 -19.55
N ASN A 43 -26.93 34.88 -20.74
CA ASN A 43 -26.02 33.95 -21.42
C ASN A 43 -24.65 33.83 -20.73
N LEU A 44 -24.12 34.95 -20.22
CA LEU A 44 -22.87 34.98 -19.45
C LEU A 44 -23.00 34.19 -18.16
N VAL A 45 -24.08 34.44 -17.40
CA VAL A 45 -24.35 33.73 -16.14
C VAL A 45 -24.56 32.25 -16.41
N ALA A 46 -25.33 31.87 -17.44
CA ALA A 46 -25.50 30.47 -17.82
C ALA A 46 -24.17 29.79 -18.20
N THR A 47 -23.30 30.49 -18.93
CA THR A 47 -21.98 29.97 -19.33
C THR A 47 -21.03 29.82 -18.14
N VAL A 48 -20.99 30.81 -17.23
CA VAL A 48 -20.15 30.76 -16.02
C VAL A 48 -20.62 29.67 -15.07
N ILE A 49 -21.94 29.57 -14.84
CA ILE A 49 -22.53 28.49 -14.03
C ILE A 49 -22.27 27.14 -14.68
N GLY A 50 -22.48 27.02 -15.99
CA GLY A 50 -22.21 25.80 -16.75
C GLY A 50 -20.74 25.37 -16.69
N LEU A 51 -19.80 26.32 -16.75
CA LEU A 51 -18.37 26.06 -16.62
C LEU A 51 -17.99 25.63 -15.19
N ILE A 52 -18.48 26.34 -14.18
CA ILE A 52 -18.20 26.03 -12.76
C ILE A 52 -18.72 24.64 -12.43
N ILE A 53 -19.96 24.34 -12.78
CA ILE A 53 -20.59 23.05 -12.50
C ILE A 53 -19.95 21.94 -13.36
N GLY A 54 -19.77 22.20 -14.66
CA GLY A 54 -19.25 21.23 -15.62
C GLY A 54 -17.81 20.78 -15.33
N ILE A 55 -16.98 21.64 -14.74
CA ILE A 55 -15.62 21.28 -14.34
C ILE A 55 -15.57 20.72 -12.91
N SER A 56 -16.37 21.25 -11.98
CA SER A 56 -16.28 20.87 -10.57
C SER A 56 -16.80 19.45 -10.30
N ILE A 57 -17.89 19.03 -10.96
CA ILE A 57 -18.50 17.72 -10.73
C ILE A 57 -17.56 16.57 -11.14
N PRO A 58 -16.98 16.53 -12.35
CA PRO A 58 -16.06 15.45 -12.74
C PRO A 58 -14.84 15.36 -11.82
N VAL A 59 -14.26 16.50 -11.44
CA VAL A 59 -13.10 16.53 -10.53
C VAL A 59 -13.47 16.02 -9.14
N PHE A 60 -14.68 16.32 -8.66
CA PHE A 60 -15.15 15.81 -7.37
C PHE A 60 -15.42 14.30 -7.41
N LEU A 61 -16.05 13.81 -8.48
CA LEU A 61 -16.31 12.39 -8.69
C LEU A 61 -14.99 11.60 -8.82
N GLU A 62 -14.02 12.10 -9.58
CA GLU A 62 -12.70 11.49 -9.72
C GLU A 62 -11.98 11.40 -8.36
N ARG A 63 -12.00 12.47 -7.57
CA ARG A 63 -11.42 12.46 -6.21
C ARG A 63 -12.08 11.43 -5.30
N THR A 64 -13.39 11.27 -5.42
CA THR A 64 -14.15 10.36 -4.55
C THR A 64 -13.93 8.90 -4.97
N ALA A 65 -13.95 8.63 -6.28
CA ALA A 65 -13.62 7.32 -6.84
C ALA A 65 -12.18 6.91 -6.49
N ARG A 66 -11.22 7.82 -6.67
CA ARG A 66 -9.81 7.56 -6.34
C ARG A 66 -9.60 7.26 -4.86
N LYS A 67 -10.28 7.96 -3.95
CA LYS A 67 -10.22 7.65 -2.51
C LYS A 67 -10.77 6.27 -2.19
N SER A 68 -11.82 5.84 -2.88
CA SER A 68 -12.37 4.49 -2.74
C SER A 68 -11.39 3.43 -3.26
N ASP A 69 -10.77 3.67 -4.42
CA ASP A 69 -9.79 2.73 -4.95
C ASP A 69 -8.56 2.63 -4.06
N GLU A 70 -8.06 3.76 -3.53
CA GLU A 70 -6.94 3.81 -2.59
C GLU A 70 -7.23 3.04 -1.30
N SER A 71 -8.44 3.15 -0.74
CA SER A 71 -8.82 2.41 0.48
C SER A 71 -8.97 0.90 0.22
N ILE A 72 -9.50 0.53 -0.95
CA ILE A 72 -9.60 -0.87 -1.38
C ILE A 72 -8.21 -1.48 -1.56
N GLN A 73 -7.30 -0.79 -2.25
CA GLN A 73 -5.93 -1.27 -2.44
C GLN A 73 -5.19 -1.36 -1.11
N ARG A 74 -5.30 -0.33 -0.24
CA ARG A 74 -4.73 -0.38 1.11
C ARG A 74 -5.22 -1.60 1.89
N LEU A 75 -6.53 -1.84 1.94
CA LEU A 75 -7.09 -2.96 2.69
C LEU A 75 -6.65 -4.31 2.10
N LYS A 76 -6.58 -4.41 0.77
CA LYS A 76 -6.08 -5.61 0.10
C LYS A 76 -4.62 -5.89 0.46
N THR A 77 -3.76 -4.88 0.37
CA THR A 77 -2.34 -4.99 0.76
C THR A 77 -2.19 -5.40 2.22
N LEU A 78 -2.91 -4.73 3.13
CA LEU A 78 -2.86 -5.06 4.56
C LEU A 78 -3.33 -6.48 4.85
N ARG A 79 -4.39 -6.97 4.18
CA ARG A 79 -4.86 -8.35 4.36
C ARG A 79 -3.85 -9.39 3.85
N LEU A 80 -3.16 -9.11 2.75
CA LEU A 80 -2.10 -9.99 2.25
C LEU A 80 -0.96 -10.10 3.26
N VAL A 81 -0.50 -8.97 3.79
CA VAL A 81 0.51 -8.94 4.86
C VAL A 81 0.02 -9.63 6.12
N GLN A 82 -1.22 -9.35 6.54
CA GLN A 82 -1.85 -9.95 7.72
C GLN A 82 -1.84 -11.48 7.63
N ASN A 83 -2.27 -12.04 6.49
CA ASN A 83 -2.32 -13.48 6.28
C ASN A 83 -0.93 -14.12 6.38
N GLU A 84 0.10 -13.49 5.81
CA GLU A 84 1.48 -14.00 5.89
C GLU A 84 2.05 -13.87 7.32
N ILE A 85 1.76 -12.79 8.04
CA ILE A 85 2.15 -12.65 9.45
C ILE A 85 1.45 -13.68 10.34
N ILE A 86 0.14 -13.92 10.15
CA ILE A 86 -0.61 -14.95 10.88
C ILE A 86 -0.01 -16.34 10.62
N HIS A 87 0.31 -16.64 9.36
CA HIS A 87 0.96 -17.89 8.98
C HIS A 87 2.32 -18.06 9.70
N ASN A 88 3.15 -17.02 9.67
CA ASN A 88 4.45 -17.01 10.34
C ASN A 88 4.32 -17.11 11.87
N HIS A 89 3.35 -16.44 12.47
CA HIS A 89 3.07 -16.52 13.90
C HIS A 89 2.64 -17.95 14.29
N ALA A 90 1.76 -18.58 13.52
CA ALA A 90 1.38 -19.98 13.75
C ALA A 90 2.59 -20.94 13.66
N ALA A 91 3.56 -20.65 12.79
CA ALA A 91 4.81 -21.41 12.74
C ALA A 91 5.68 -21.19 14.00
N VAL A 92 5.74 -19.96 14.53
CA VAL A 92 6.40 -19.68 15.81
C VAL A 92 5.77 -20.49 16.94
N ASP A 93 4.45 -20.39 17.10
CA ASP A 93 3.71 -21.08 18.15
C ASP A 93 3.96 -22.59 18.10
N PHE A 94 3.89 -23.17 16.90
CA PHE A 94 4.15 -24.59 16.68
C PHE A 94 5.57 -24.99 17.11
N ILE A 95 6.59 -24.26 16.66
CA ILE A 95 8.01 -24.59 16.94
C ILE A 95 8.35 -24.43 18.42
N LEU A 96 7.75 -23.45 19.10
CA LEU A 96 7.94 -23.19 20.53
C LEU A 96 7.20 -24.21 21.40
N ALA A 97 6.00 -24.65 21.01
CA ALA A 97 5.16 -25.54 21.81
C ALA A 97 5.51 -27.03 21.67
N ALA A 98 6.06 -27.46 20.54
CA ALA A 98 6.23 -28.89 20.25
C ALA A 98 7.44 -29.50 20.97
N ASP A 99 7.24 -30.49 21.83
CA ASP A 99 8.32 -31.32 22.40
C ASP A 99 8.69 -32.46 21.44
N GLY A 100 9.60 -32.17 20.50
CA GLY A 100 10.04 -33.11 19.47
C GLY A 100 9.32 -32.89 18.14
N VAL A 101 9.70 -31.83 17.43
CA VAL A 101 9.19 -31.52 16.08
C VAL A 101 9.84 -32.47 15.09
N THR A 102 9.07 -33.13 14.22
CA THR A 102 9.63 -33.86 13.08
C THR A 102 9.91 -32.91 11.92
N SER A 103 10.85 -33.26 11.02
CA SER A 103 11.12 -32.38 9.88
C SER A 103 9.99 -32.34 8.85
N GLN A 104 9.11 -33.34 8.83
CA GLN A 104 7.91 -33.29 7.99
C GLN A 104 6.91 -32.26 8.53
N GLU A 105 6.77 -32.14 9.85
CA GLU A 105 5.95 -31.09 10.45
C GLU A 105 6.59 -29.70 10.27
N MET A 106 7.93 -29.59 10.33
CA MET A 106 8.63 -28.34 10.00
C MET A 106 8.33 -27.84 8.60
N LEU A 107 8.16 -28.73 7.62
CA LEU A 107 7.81 -28.35 6.24
C LEU A 107 6.41 -27.73 6.15
N GLN A 108 5.48 -28.19 6.99
CA GLN A 108 4.12 -27.66 7.04
C GLN A 108 4.08 -26.29 7.72
N HIS A 109 5.00 -26.04 8.65
CA HIS A 109 5.14 -24.80 9.41
C HIS A 109 6.39 -23.99 8.99
N ARG A 110 6.57 -23.84 7.67
CA ARG A 110 7.66 -23.04 7.09
C ARG A 110 7.34 -21.54 7.19
N PHE A 111 8.33 -20.74 7.56
CA PHE A 111 8.26 -19.29 7.48
C PHE A 111 8.26 -18.81 6.02
N THR A 112 7.45 -17.81 5.73
CA THR A 112 7.27 -17.24 4.38
C THR A 112 7.58 -15.75 4.38
N SER A 113 8.11 -15.25 3.26
CA SER A 113 8.37 -13.82 3.03
C SER A 113 8.06 -13.39 1.59
N GLU A 114 7.45 -14.27 0.80
CA GLU A 114 7.20 -14.09 -0.62
C GLU A 114 6.22 -12.95 -0.88
N VAL A 115 5.19 -12.79 -0.03
CA VAL A 115 4.23 -11.69 -0.16
C VAL A 115 4.92 -10.36 0.13
N TRP A 116 5.68 -10.26 1.21
CA TRP A 116 6.41 -9.05 1.54
C TRP A 116 7.40 -8.64 0.45
N ASP A 117 8.20 -9.58 -0.04
CA ASP A 117 9.18 -9.32 -1.10
C ASP A 117 8.47 -8.85 -2.38
N ALA A 118 7.37 -9.51 -2.79
CA ALA A 118 6.58 -9.11 -3.96
C ALA A 118 5.93 -7.72 -3.82
N LEU A 119 5.41 -7.38 -2.63
CA LEU A 119 4.82 -6.06 -2.37
C LEU A 119 5.88 -4.95 -2.35
N SER A 120 7.06 -5.24 -1.80
CA SER A 120 8.19 -4.30 -1.75
C SER A 120 8.69 -3.98 -3.16
N ASP A 121 8.94 -5.02 -3.96
CA ASP A 121 9.43 -4.88 -5.33
C ASP A 121 8.40 -4.25 -6.27
N GLY A 122 7.11 -4.58 -6.07
CA GLY A 122 6.00 -4.01 -6.84
C GLY A 122 5.66 -2.56 -6.49
N GLY A 123 6.24 -1.99 -5.42
CA GLY A 123 5.91 -0.65 -4.93
C GLY A 123 4.51 -0.54 -4.32
N GLU A 124 3.87 -1.67 -4.00
CA GLU A 124 2.53 -1.75 -3.41
C GLU A 124 2.53 -1.30 -1.94
N LEU A 125 3.70 -1.25 -1.29
CA LEU A 125 3.86 -0.70 0.06
C LEU A 125 3.46 0.78 0.15
N ARG A 126 3.41 1.52 -0.98
CA ARG A 126 2.95 2.92 -1.02
C ARG A 126 1.51 3.10 -0.55
N TRP A 127 0.70 2.03 -0.54
CA TRP A 127 -0.69 2.09 -0.06
C TRP A 127 -0.78 2.06 1.47
N ILE A 128 0.30 1.71 2.16
CA ILE A 128 0.43 1.77 3.62
C ILE A 128 1.00 3.16 3.98
N ASN A 129 0.12 4.15 4.15
CA ASN A 129 0.50 5.53 4.45
C ASN A 129 0.93 5.77 5.93
N ASP A 130 1.03 4.70 6.72
CA ASP A 130 1.45 4.77 8.12
C ASP A 130 2.88 4.24 8.28
N ASN A 131 3.81 5.17 8.55
CA ASN A 131 5.22 4.86 8.78
C ASN A 131 5.44 3.99 10.03
N HIS A 132 4.60 4.13 11.05
CA HIS A 132 4.69 3.31 12.26
C HIS A 132 4.37 1.86 11.95
N LEU A 133 3.21 1.63 11.31
CA LEU A 133 2.78 0.32 10.85
C LEU A 133 3.81 -0.33 9.91
N LEU A 134 4.30 0.42 8.92
CA LEU A 134 5.29 -0.08 7.97
C LEU A 134 6.59 -0.49 8.67
N ARG A 135 7.01 0.25 9.70
CA ARG A 135 8.18 -0.10 10.51
C ARG A 135 7.96 -1.37 11.32
N CYS A 136 6.79 -1.55 11.93
CA CYS A 136 6.47 -2.78 12.67
C CYS A 136 6.53 -4.00 11.74
N ILE A 137 5.86 -3.91 10.57
CA ILE A 137 5.86 -4.96 9.55
C ILE A 137 7.30 -5.24 9.07
N SER A 138 8.06 -4.21 8.69
CA SER A 138 9.43 -4.37 8.22
C SER A 138 10.34 -4.99 9.27
N ASN A 139 10.15 -4.67 10.56
CA ASN A 139 10.90 -5.28 11.65
C ASN A 139 10.57 -6.77 11.77
N ALA A 140 9.29 -7.15 11.72
CA ALA A 140 8.91 -8.57 11.72
C ALA A 140 9.57 -9.33 10.57
N TYR A 141 9.52 -8.79 9.34
CA TYR A 141 10.14 -9.44 8.17
C TYR A 141 11.65 -9.50 8.22
N SER A 142 12.31 -8.52 8.83
CA SER A 142 13.76 -8.56 9.05
C SER A 142 14.18 -9.73 9.95
N ARG A 143 13.25 -10.24 10.78
CA ARG A 143 13.46 -11.37 11.69
C ARG A 143 12.98 -12.70 11.11
N THR A 144 11.85 -12.73 10.40
CA THR A 144 11.33 -13.97 9.80
C THR A 144 12.16 -14.43 8.60
N LYS A 145 12.71 -13.51 7.79
CA LYS A 145 13.47 -13.87 6.58
C LYS A 145 14.72 -14.72 6.86
N PRO A 146 15.57 -14.39 7.85
CA PRO A 146 16.65 -15.29 8.26
C PRO A 146 16.16 -16.66 8.75
N LEU A 147 15.03 -16.72 9.46
CA LEU A 147 14.44 -17.97 9.95
C LEU A 147 13.97 -18.86 8.79
N ALA A 148 13.29 -18.28 7.81
CA ALA A 148 12.88 -18.96 6.58
C ALA A 148 14.10 -19.53 5.84
N HIS A 149 15.13 -18.72 5.65
CA HIS A 149 16.38 -19.16 4.99
C HIS A 149 17.10 -20.28 5.75
N LEU A 150 17.09 -20.24 7.08
CA LEU A 150 17.65 -21.31 7.91
C LEU A 150 16.84 -22.61 7.80
N GLN A 151 15.51 -22.52 7.75
CA GLN A 151 14.65 -23.67 7.47
C GLN A 151 14.93 -24.27 6.10
N ASP A 152 15.01 -23.45 5.06
CA ASP A 152 15.28 -23.90 3.69
C ASP A 152 16.60 -24.65 3.58
N ARG A 153 17.67 -24.05 4.12
CA ARG A 153 18.98 -24.70 4.16
C ARG A 153 18.95 -26.01 4.91
N TYR A 154 18.20 -26.09 6.01
CA TYR A 154 18.08 -27.31 6.78
C TYR A 154 17.35 -28.39 5.98
N ILE A 155 16.20 -28.07 5.39
CA ILE A 155 15.40 -28.95 4.54
C ILE A 155 16.24 -29.50 3.39
N ASP A 156 16.94 -28.61 2.66
CA ASP A 156 17.81 -28.99 1.55
C ASP A 156 18.95 -29.90 1.99
N SER A 157 19.58 -29.62 3.14
CA SER A 157 20.67 -30.44 3.67
C SER A 157 20.22 -31.84 4.11
N ARG A 158 18.96 -31.97 4.54
CA ARG A 158 18.38 -33.24 5.01
C ARG A 158 18.04 -34.19 3.86
N ILE A 159 17.75 -33.64 2.67
CA ILE A 159 17.69 -34.42 1.43
C ILE A 159 19.05 -35.06 1.14
N VAL A 160 20.14 -34.47 1.64
CA VAL A 160 21.50 -34.82 1.23
C VAL A 160 22.21 -35.82 2.15
N ASN A 161 22.21 -35.75 3.50
CA ASN A 161 22.79 -36.80 4.40
C ASN A 161 22.55 -36.60 5.93
N ASP A 162 22.37 -37.72 6.65
CA ASP A 162 22.55 -38.04 8.09
C ASP A 162 22.14 -37.04 9.22
N VAL A 163 21.22 -37.50 10.09
CA VAL A 163 20.49 -36.70 11.10
C VAL A 163 21.00 -36.90 12.56
N PRO A 164 22.22 -36.48 12.92
CA PRO A 164 22.56 -36.20 14.33
C PRO A 164 22.45 -34.72 14.74
N ARG A 165 22.21 -33.81 13.79
CA ARG A 165 22.29 -32.34 14.01
C ARG A 165 20.94 -31.63 14.18
N PHE A 166 19.82 -32.35 14.11
CA PHE A 166 18.50 -31.73 14.11
C PHE A 166 18.15 -31.07 15.45
N ASP A 167 18.46 -31.72 16.57
CA ASP A 167 18.17 -31.18 17.89
C ASP A 167 18.96 -29.90 18.18
N ALA A 168 20.21 -29.83 17.72
CA ALA A 168 21.05 -28.63 17.83
C ALA A 168 20.49 -27.50 16.97
N TYR A 169 20.04 -27.81 15.75
CA TYR A 169 19.35 -26.86 14.88
C TYR A 169 18.04 -26.35 15.50
N LEU A 170 17.17 -27.25 15.98
CA LEU A 170 15.90 -26.87 16.62
C LEU A 170 16.13 -26.00 17.85
N ARG A 171 17.18 -26.28 18.63
CA ARG A 171 17.53 -25.46 19.80
C ARG A 171 17.96 -24.04 19.39
N ALA A 172 18.82 -23.92 18.38
CA ALA A 172 19.24 -22.62 17.85
C ALA A 172 18.08 -21.86 17.20
N LEU A 173 17.21 -22.57 16.48
CA LEU A 173 16.02 -22.01 15.87
C LEU A 173 15.04 -21.47 16.93
N ARG A 174 14.77 -22.25 17.98
CA ARG A 174 13.90 -21.82 19.10
C ARG A 174 14.43 -20.57 19.79
N GLU A 175 15.73 -20.49 20.01
CA GLU A 175 16.34 -19.30 20.61
C GLU A 175 16.15 -18.09 19.70
N SER A 176 16.45 -18.24 18.40
CA SER A 176 16.25 -17.16 17.42
C SER A 176 14.78 -16.75 17.27
N ILE A 177 13.85 -17.70 17.38
CA ILE A 177 12.40 -17.44 17.35
C ILE A 177 11.99 -16.68 18.62
N ARG A 178 12.47 -17.08 19.80
CA ARG A 178 12.14 -16.41 21.07
C ARG A 178 12.55 -14.94 21.04
N ASP A 179 13.71 -14.62 20.48
CA ASP A 179 14.18 -13.25 20.29
C ASP A 179 13.35 -12.47 19.25
N SER A 180 12.77 -13.17 18.28
CA SER A 180 12.01 -12.59 17.17
C SER A 180 10.52 -12.43 17.47
N ASN A 181 9.97 -13.23 18.38
CA ASN A 181 8.53 -13.33 18.64
C ASN A 181 7.88 -11.97 18.98
N PRO A 182 8.47 -11.12 19.86
CA PRO A 182 7.85 -9.85 20.21
C PRO A 182 7.66 -8.90 19.01
N PHE A 183 8.48 -9.04 17.96
CA PHE A 183 8.37 -8.23 16.75
C PHE A 183 7.25 -8.73 15.83
N ILE A 184 7.05 -10.06 15.78
CA ILE A 184 5.96 -10.68 15.02
C ILE A 184 4.63 -10.34 15.68
N ASP A 185 4.55 -10.46 17.01
CA ASP A 185 3.38 -10.07 17.81
C ASP A 185 3.03 -8.58 17.59
N ALA A 186 4.02 -7.69 17.74
CA ALA A 186 3.81 -6.25 17.56
C ALA A 186 3.37 -5.89 16.13
N ALA A 187 3.85 -6.61 15.11
CA ALA A 187 3.40 -6.41 13.74
C ALA A 187 1.97 -6.95 13.52
N LEU A 188 1.64 -8.09 14.11
CA LEU A 188 0.29 -8.66 14.04
C LEU A 188 -0.74 -7.74 14.71
N ASP A 189 -0.44 -7.23 15.91
CA ASP A 189 -1.29 -6.28 16.62
C ASP A 189 -1.50 -5.00 15.80
N ALA A 190 -0.42 -4.40 15.29
CA ALA A 190 -0.50 -3.18 14.49
C ALA A 190 -1.30 -3.38 13.19
N VAL A 191 -1.15 -4.54 12.53
CA VAL A 191 -1.91 -4.87 11.32
C VAL A 191 -3.38 -5.14 11.65
N ASN A 192 -3.68 -5.86 12.74
CA ASN A 192 -5.05 -6.11 13.18
C ASN A 192 -5.79 -4.82 13.51
N GLU A 193 -5.13 -3.89 14.22
CA GLU A 193 -5.65 -2.55 14.48
C GLU A 193 -5.95 -1.81 13.16
N ALA A 194 -4.97 -1.76 12.24
CA ALA A 194 -5.12 -1.07 10.97
C ALA A 194 -6.17 -1.69 10.01
N VAL A 195 -6.46 -2.99 10.15
CA VAL A 195 -7.53 -3.68 9.40
C VAL A 195 -8.89 -3.51 10.07
N GLY A 196 -8.91 -3.36 11.40
CA GLY A 196 -10.09 -3.21 12.25
C GLY A 196 -10.65 -1.78 12.31
N GLU A 197 -9.81 -0.75 12.09
CA GLU A 197 -10.26 0.64 11.90
C GLU A 197 -11.12 0.76 10.62
N LYS A 198 -12.44 0.62 10.78
CA LYS A 198 -13.45 0.92 9.76
C LYS A 198 -14.44 1.97 10.25
#